data_AF-A0AAX4HCT8-F1
#
_entry.id   AF-A0AAX4HCT8-F1
#
_cell.length_a   1.000
_cell.length_b   1.000
_cell.length_c   1.000
_cell.angle_alpha   90.00
_cell.angle_beta   90.00
_cell.angle_gamma   90.00
#
_symmetry.space_group_name_H-M   'P 1'
#
loop_
_entity.id
_entity.type
_entity.pdbx_description
1 polymer ?
#
loop_
_entity_poly.entity_id
_entity_poly.type
_entity_poly.pdbx_seq_one_letter_code
_entity_poly.pdbx_strand_id
1 'polypeptide(L)'
;MDGKGWRFPTADELAQHSISVGTEDHLYGFLRIRELYFKADPNYEGRFTVPVLWDKKLETIVSNESSEIIRMLNTEFNSILEGSYAEVDIYPKELQADIDALNSWIYDNINNGVYKSGFATSQEVYDKEVQNVFEHLDKVEAILKANVEKDPKNKFLLGATLTEADLRLYPTLIRFDPVYHQHFKCNIKMLRHDYPYIHDWLRLLYWKIPGFKETTNFEHIKNHYTKSHIEINPHSITPFGPVPNIMPL
;
A
#
# COMPACT_ATOMS: atom_id res chain seq x y z
N MET A 1 -13.98 -0.81 -7.84
CA MET A 1 -13.97 0.50 -8.53
C MET A 1 -14.36 0.28 -9.97
N ASP A 2 -15.01 1.26 -10.58
CA ASP A 2 -15.33 1.29 -12.01
C ASP A 2 -14.95 2.65 -12.62
N GLY A 3 -15.35 2.93 -13.86
CA GLY A 3 -15.06 4.20 -14.55
C GLY A 3 -15.65 5.46 -13.87
N LYS A 4 -16.45 5.31 -12.80
CA LYS A 4 -16.98 6.40 -11.97
C LYS A 4 -16.34 6.45 -10.58
N GLY A 5 -15.21 5.76 -10.38
CA GLY A 5 -14.43 5.78 -9.14
C GLY A 5 -14.79 4.68 -8.13
N TRP A 6 -14.36 4.87 -6.88
CA TRP A 6 -14.64 3.93 -5.78
C TRP A 6 -16.13 3.84 -5.49
N ARG A 7 -16.62 2.61 -5.37
CA ARG A 7 -18.01 2.28 -5.09
C ARG A 7 -18.12 1.27 -3.96
N PHE A 8 -19.22 1.33 -3.24
CA PHE A 8 -19.67 0.28 -2.33
C PHE A 8 -20.34 -0.85 -3.16
N PRO A 9 -20.28 -2.10 -2.68
CA PRO A 9 -20.96 -3.23 -3.31
C PRO A 9 -22.49 -3.05 -3.25
N THR A 10 -23.20 -3.61 -4.24
CA THR A 10 -24.67 -3.67 -4.19
C THR A 10 -25.13 -4.77 -3.24
N ALA A 11 -26.41 -4.72 -2.83
CA ALA A 11 -27.01 -5.77 -2.01
C ALA A 11 -26.90 -7.16 -2.66
N ASP A 12 -27.08 -7.24 -3.98
CA ASP A 12 -26.93 -8.49 -4.74
C ASP A 12 -25.50 -9.01 -4.73
N GLU A 13 -24.51 -8.13 -4.84
CA GLU A 13 -23.09 -8.50 -4.78
C GLU A 13 -22.70 -9.02 -3.39
N LEU A 14 -23.23 -8.41 -2.32
CA LEU A 14 -23.04 -8.87 -0.94
C LEU A 14 -23.70 -10.24 -0.71
N ALA A 15 -24.87 -10.48 -1.30
CA ALA A 15 -25.60 -11.75 -1.17
C ALA A 15 -24.93 -12.93 -1.89
N GLN A 16 -24.09 -12.67 -2.90
CA GLN A 16 -23.51 -13.72 -3.74
C GLN A 16 -22.34 -14.49 -3.09
N HIS A 17 -21.82 -14.08 -1.92
CA HIS A 17 -20.79 -14.74 -1.07
C HIS A 17 -19.53 -15.30 -1.79
N SER A 18 -19.35 -15.04 -3.08
CA SER A 18 -18.40 -15.73 -3.96
C SER A 18 -17.20 -14.87 -4.35
N ILE A 19 -17.22 -13.59 -3.98
CA ILE A 19 -16.16 -12.62 -4.22
C ILE A 19 -15.98 -11.82 -2.93
N SER A 20 -14.75 -11.53 -2.53
CA SER A 20 -14.49 -10.48 -1.56
C SER A 20 -14.86 -9.14 -2.24
N VAL A 21 -16.10 -8.67 -2.02
CA VAL A 21 -16.69 -7.50 -2.71
C VAL A 21 -16.53 -6.19 -1.94
N GLY A 22 -15.90 -6.22 -0.77
CA GLY A 22 -15.89 -5.12 0.19
C GLY A 22 -17.12 -5.12 1.11
N THR A 23 -17.34 -4.01 1.81
CA THR A 23 -18.48 -3.79 2.70
C THR A 23 -19.38 -2.70 2.13
N GLU A 24 -20.66 -2.67 2.51
CA GLU A 24 -21.53 -1.51 2.30
C GLU A 24 -21.02 -0.27 3.08
N ASP A 25 -21.61 0.90 2.78
CA ASP A 25 -21.46 2.07 3.65
C ASP A 25 -22.38 1.94 4.87
N HIS A 26 -21.79 1.69 6.03
CA HIS A 26 -22.51 1.51 7.29
C HIS A 26 -23.00 2.81 7.95
N LEU A 27 -22.72 3.99 7.37
CA LEU A 27 -23.14 5.28 7.94
C LEU A 27 -24.33 5.89 7.21
N TYR A 28 -24.22 6.02 5.90
CA TYR A 28 -25.18 6.79 5.11
C TYR A 28 -25.84 5.98 3.99
N GLY A 29 -25.41 4.73 3.79
CA GLY A 29 -25.87 3.90 2.68
C GLY A 29 -25.46 4.45 1.31
N PHE A 30 -24.40 5.26 1.24
CA PHE A 30 -23.88 5.77 -0.02
C PHE A 30 -23.40 4.63 -0.92
N LEU A 31 -23.48 4.86 -2.23
CA LEU A 31 -23.04 3.90 -3.23
C LEU A 31 -21.61 4.17 -3.67
N ARG A 32 -21.06 5.35 -3.40
CA ARG A 32 -19.72 5.78 -3.80
C ARG A 32 -19.02 6.67 -2.79
N ILE A 33 -17.69 6.56 -2.75
CA ILE A 33 -16.84 7.38 -1.88
C ILE A 33 -17.00 8.88 -2.17
N ARG A 34 -17.24 9.27 -3.42
CA ARG A 34 -17.46 10.69 -3.79
C ARG A 34 -18.62 11.34 -3.04
N GLU A 35 -19.60 10.56 -2.61
CA GLU A 35 -20.75 11.07 -1.86
C GLU A 35 -20.33 11.53 -0.45
N LEU A 36 -19.33 10.90 0.17
CA LEU A 36 -18.72 11.39 1.41
C LEU A 36 -18.02 12.74 1.20
N TYR A 37 -17.30 12.91 0.10
CA TYR A 37 -16.64 14.19 -0.23
C TYR A 37 -17.67 15.30 -0.44
N PHE A 38 -18.74 15.05 -1.20
CA PHE A 38 -19.81 16.04 -1.37
C PHE A 38 -20.62 16.30 -0.10
N LYS A 39 -20.70 15.32 0.81
CA LYS A 39 -21.31 15.53 2.13
C LYS A 39 -20.47 16.47 3.00
N ALA A 40 -19.14 16.36 2.95
CA ALA A 40 -18.23 17.25 3.67
C ALA A 40 -18.13 18.65 3.03
N ASP A 41 -18.10 18.69 1.69
CA ASP A 41 -18.05 19.92 0.89
C ASP A 41 -18.83 19.73 -0.43
N PRO A 42 -20.03 20.33 -0.56
CA PRO A 42 -20.85 20.23 -1.78
C PRO A 42 -20.17 20.76 -3.04
N ASN A 43 -19.15 21.61 -2.89
CA ASN A 43 -18.40 22.22 -4.00
C ASN A 43 -17.03 21.58 -4.21
N TYR A 44 -16.79 20.37 -3.68
CA TYR A 44 -15.49 19.70 -3.83
C TYR A 44 -15.14 19.40 -5.30
N GLU A 45 -14.00 19.91 -5.77
CA GLU A 45 -13.52 19.76 -7.17
C GLU A 45 -12.30 18.82 -7.31
N GLY A 46 -11.83 18.23 -6.21
CA GLY A 46 -10.64 17.39 -6.18
C GLY A 46 -10.86 15.92 -6.58
N ARG A 47 -9.86 15.08 -6.29
CA ARG A 47 -9.93 13.63 -6.51
C ARG A 47 -10.61 12.93 -5.33
N PHE A 48 -11.53 12.01 -5.62
CA PHE A 48 -12.22 11.19 -4.62
C PHE A 48 -11.38 9.97 -4.21
N THR A 49 -10.34 10.20 -3.40
CA THR A 49 -9.36 9.17 -3.00
C THR A 49 -9.78 8.39 -1.75
N VAL A 50 -9.13 7.24 -1.56
CA VAL A 50 -9.07 6.50 -0.29
C VAL A 50 -7.61 6.49 0.18
N PRO A 51 -7.33 6.40 1.49
CA PRO A 51 -8.28 6.30 2.62
C PRO A 51 -9.03 7.62 2.92
N VAL A 52 -10.10 7.53 3.70
CA VAL A 52 -10.82 8.68 4.27
C VAL A 52 -10.99 8.43 5.76
N LEU A 53 -10.43 9.31 6.59
CA LEU A 53 -10.72 9.38 8.03
C LEU A 53 -11.91 10.34 8.22
N TRP A 54 -13.03 9.81 8.70
CA TRP A 54 -14.31 10.51 8.80
C TRP A 54 -14.69 10.81 10.25
N ASP A 55 -15.09 12.05 10.54
CA ASP A 55 -15.67 12.44 11.82
C ASP A 55 -17.20 12.24 11.79
N LYS A 56 -17.70 11.28 12.57
CA LYS A 56 -19.13 11.00 12.70
C LYS A 56 -19.91 12.07 13.47
N LYS A 57 -19.25 12.92 14.27
CA LYS A 57 -19.89 13.98 15.06
C LYS A 57 -20.09 15.24 14.22
N LEU A 58 -19.03 15.67 13.54
CA LEU A 58 -19.06 16.85 12.68
C LEU A 58 -19.49 16.54 11.25
N GLU A 59 -19.62 15.26 10.91
CA GLU A 59 -20.00 14.77 9.58
C GLU A 59 -19.12 15.34 8.47
N THR A 60 -17.80 15.29 8.67
CA THR A 60 -16.81 15.80 7.72
C THR A 60 -15.57 14.91 7.63
N ILE A 61 -14.75 15.15 6.61
CA ILE A 61 -13.46 14.47 6.43
C ILE A 61 -12.43 15.13 7.36
N VAL A 62 -11.83 14.33 8.25
CA VAL A 62 -10.69 14.74 9.09
C VAL A 62 -9.42 14.81 8.24
N SER A 63 -9.12 13.73 7.52
CA SER A 63 -7.99 13.65 6.59
C SER A 63 -8.23 12.57 5.54
N ASN A 64 -7.70 12.76 4.34
CA ASN A 64 -7.59 11.75 3.30
C ASN A 64 -6.12 11.49 2.89
N GLU A 65 -5.16 11.96 3.69
CA GLU A 65 -3.73 11.79 3.48
C GLU A 65 -3.21 10.63 4.35
N SER A 66 -2.90 9.51 3.70
CA SER A 66 -2.49 8.28 4.39
C SER A 66 -1.28 8.45 5.30
N SER A 67 -0.30 9.28 4.91
CA SER A 67 0.92 9.50 5.68
C SER A 67 0.68 10.29 6.96
N GLU A 68 -0.32 11.17 6.98
CA GLU A 68 -0.72 11.89 8.19
C GLU A 68 -1.62 11.03 9.06
N ILE A 69 -2.56 10.27 8.46
CA ILE A 69 -3.48 9.39 9.20
C ILE A 69 -2.71 8.37 10.04
N ILE A 70 -1.66 7.74 9.50
CA ILE A 70 -0.87 6.78 10.28
C ILE A 70 -0.16 7.44 11.47
N ARG A 71 0.25 8.71 11.37
CA ARG A 71 0.88 9.46 12.47
C ARG A 71 -0.14 9.89 13.53
N MET A 72 -1.35 10.27 13.12
CA MET A 72 -2.46 10.50 14.04
C MET A 72 -2.78 9.22 14.83
N LEU A 73 -2.91 8.09 14.14
CA LEU A 73 -3.20 6.79 14.78
C LEU A 73 -2.07 6.31 15.69
N ASN A 74 -0.81 6.70 15.42
CA ASN A 74 0.34 6.33 16.24
C ASN A 74 0.33 6.95 17.65
N THR A 75 -0.33 8.10 17.85
CA THR A 75 -0.15 8.86 19.11
C THR A 75 -1.43 9.43 19.72
N GLU A 76 -2.39 9.87 18.92
CA GLU A 76 -3.56 10.64 19.40
C GLU A 76 -4.48 9.82 20.33
N PHE A 77 -4.38 8.49 20.29
CA PHE A 77 -5.19 7.58 21.09
C PHE A 77 -4.42 6.95 22.27
N ASN A 78 -3.13 7.23 22.46
CA ASN A 78 -2.30 6.55 23.46
C ASN A 78 -2.84 6.68 24.89
N SER A 79 -3.49 7.79 25.22
CA SER A 79 -4.08 8.02 26.54
C SER A 79 -5.28 7.13 26.87
N ILE A 80 -5.89 6.49 25.88
CA ILE A 80 -7.08 5.63 26.03
C ILE A 80 -6.83 4.18 25.61
N LEU A 81 -5.62 3.85 25.15
CA LEU A 81 -5.23 2.48 24.81
C LEU A 81 -4.77 1.73 26.06
N GLU A 82 -5.13 0.45 26.15
CA GLU A 82 -4.72 -0.42 27.24
C GLU A 82 -3.42 -1.17 26.93
N GLY A 83 -2.57 -1.34 27.95
CA GLY A 83 -1.40 -2.22 27.91
C GLY A 83 -0.37 -1.82 26.85
N SER A 84 0.23 -2.83 26.21
CA SER A 84 1.35 -2.67 25.28
C SER A 84 0.98 -1.95 23.98
N TYR A 85 -0.30 -1.70 23.69
CA TYR A 85 -0.70 -0.97 22.48
C TYR A 85 -0.33 0.50 22.55
N ALA A 86 -0.39 1.12 23.73
CA ALA A 86 0.03 2.52 23.94
C ALA A 86 1.54 2.72 23.86
N GLU A 87 2.32 1.62 23.94
CA GLU A 87 3.78 1.61 23.86
C GLU A 87 4.30 1.43 22.43
N VAL A 88 3.42 1.08 21.47
CA VAL A 88 3.80 0.98 20.06
C VAL A 88 4.06 2.38 19.52
N ASP A 89 5.27 2.63 19.03
CA ASP A 89 5.64 3.86 18.36
C ASP A 89 6.36 3.54 17.03
N ILE A 90 5.69 3.82 15.92
CA ILE A 90 6.24 3.62 14.56
C ILE A 90 7.02 4.85 14.06
N TYR A 91 7.04 5.96 14.81
CA TYR A 91 7.76 7.19 14.47
C TYR A 91 8.52 7.76 15.69
N PRO A 92 9.37 6.95 16.34
CA PRO A 92 10.02 7.32 17.60
C PRO A 92 11.05 8.42 17.37
N LYS A 93 11.15 9.33 18.34
CA LYS A 93 11.89 10.60 18.25
C LYS A 93 13.33 10.44 17.75
N GLU A 94 14.02 9.41 18.20
CA GLU A 94 15.42 9.13 17.85
C GLU A 94 15.63 8.66 16.42
N LEU A 95 14.57 8.18 15.74
CA LEU A 95 14.63 7.70 14.35
C LEU A 95 13.95 8.65 13.35
N GLN A 96 13.30 9.73 13.79
CA GLN A 96 12.47 10.57 12.91
C GLN A 96 13.21 11.10 11.68
N ALA A 97 14.44 11.61 11.87
CA ALA A 97 15.24 12.13 10.76
C ALA A 97 15.57 11.05 9.72
N ASP A 98 15.91 9.84 10.17
CA ASP A 98 16.22 8.71 9.30
C ASP A 98 14.96 8.17 8.61
N ILE A 99 13.83 8.12 9.32
CA ILE A 99 12.52 7.75 8.78
C ILE A 99 12.11 8.73 7.67
N ASP A 100 12.20 10.03 7.92
CA ASP A 100 11.80 11.05 6.95
C ASP A 100 12.70 11.02 5.72
N ALA A 101 14.01 10.83 5.91
CA ALA A 101 14.94 10.67 4.81
C ALA A 101 14.63 9.43 3.96
N LEU A 102 14.35 8.27 4.58
CA LEU A 102 13.95 7.05 3.88
C LEU A 102 12.63 7.25 3.13
N ASN A 103 11.61 7.76 3.82
CA ASN A 103 10.26 7.93 3.26
C ASN A 103 10.24 8.84 2.03
N SER A 104 11.07 9.89 2.01
CA SER A 104 11.14 10.80 0.88
C SER A 104 11.50 10.08 -0.43
N TRP A 105 12.64 9.39 -0.48
CA TRP A 105 13.05 8.72 -1.71
C TRP A 105 12.29 7.43 -1.97
N ILE A 106 11.84 6.71 -0.93
CA ILE A 106 10.97 5.52 -1.10
C ILE A 106 9.66 5.93 -1.78
N TYR A 107 9.05 7.03 -1.35
CA TYR A 107 7.82 7.51 -1.98
C TYR A 107 8.04 7.90 -3.43
N ASP A 108 9.00 8.78 -3.71
CA ASP A 108 9.19 9.34 -5.04
C ASP A 108 9.64 8.32 -6.09
N ASN A 109 10.47 7.37 -5.67
CA ASN A 109 11.18 6.45 -6.58
C ASN A 109 10.65 5.02 -6.56
N ILE A 110 9.93 4.60 -5.51
CA ILE A 110 9.36 3.24 -5.42
C ILE A 110 7.83 3.31 -5.37
N ASN A 111 7.24 3.92 -4.33
CA ASN A 111 5.78 3.89 -4.14
C ASN A 111 5.04 4.54 -5.30
N ASN A 112 5.47 5.74 -5.69
CA ASN A 112 4.95 6.46 -6.86
C ASN A 112 5.69 6.03 -8.15
N GLY A 113 6.93 5.57 -8.05
CA GLY A 113 7.74 5.14 -9.20
C GLY A 113 7.09 4.02 -10.03
N VAL A 114 6.51 3.02 -9.38
CA VAL A 114 5.79 1.94 -10.09
C VAL A 114 4.57 2.45 -10.87
N TYR A 115 3.90 3.50 -10.38
CA TYR A 115 2.80 4.15 -11.09
C TYR A 115 3.31 5.00 -12.26
N LYS A 116 4.38 5.78 -12.07
CA LYS A 116 5.02 6.55 -13.15
C LYS A 116 5.45 5.65 -14.30
N SER A 117 6.01 4.48 -14.00
CA SER A 117 6.34 3.45 -14.98
C SER A 117 5.09 2.88 -15.65
N GLY A 118 4.11 2.41 -14.86
CA GLY A 118 2.92 1.73 -15.38
C GLY A 118 2.00 2.59 -16.24
N PHE A 119 1.92 3.89 -15.96
CA PHE A 119 1.09 4.86 -16.67
C PHE A 119 1.85 5.69 -17.71
N ALA A 120 3.14 5.41 -17.92
CA ALA A 120 3.91 6.11 -18.95
C ALA A 120 3.28 5.94 -20.34
N THR A 121 3.06 7.06 -21.02
CA THR A 121 2.50 7.10 -22.40
C THR A 121 3.58 7.20 -23.47
N SER A 122 4.87 7.19 -23.08
CA SER A 122 6.02 7.21 -23.99
C SER A 122 7.11 6.26 -23.50
N GLN A 123 7.86 5.70 -24.45
CA GLN A 123 8.94 4.73 -24.16
C GLN A 123 10.04 5.35 -23.29
N GLU A 124 10.45 6.59 -23.57
CA GLU A 124 11.51 7.27 -22.83
C GLU A 124 11.16 7.47 -21.34
N VAL A 125 9.92 7.89 -21.06
CA VAL A 125 9.45 8.03 -19.68
C VAL A 125 9.38 6.67 -18.99
N TYR A 126 8.85 5.66 -19.67
CA TYR A 126 8.82 4.30 -19.12
C TYR A 126 10.24 3.79 -18.79
N ASP A 127 11.17 3.87 -19.73
CA ASP A 127 12.55 3.37 -19.57
C ASP A 127 13.26 4.03 -18.41
N LYS A 128 13.09 5.35 -18.24
CA LYS A 128 13.64 6.11 -17.13
C LYS A 128 13.04 5.66 -15.79
N GLU A 129 11.72 5.61 -15.70
CA GLU A 129 11.03 5.38 -14.42
C GLU A 129 11.15 3.92 -13.98
N VAL A 130 11.13 2.95 -14.90
CA VAL A 130 11.37 1.55 -14.56
C VAL A 130 12.80 1.33 -14.07
N GLN A 131 13.81 1.92 -14.73
CA GLN A 131 15.19 1.85 -14.25
C GLN A 131 15.35 2.50 -12.87
N ASN A 132 14.72 3.66 -12.64
CA ASN A 132 14.72 4.35 -11.35
C ASN A 132 14.13 3.48 -10.22
N VAL A 133 13.03 2.78 -10.47
CA VAL A 133 12.43 1.85 -9.50
C VAL A 133 13.45 0.77 -9.12
N PHE A 134 14.10 0.12 -10.09
CA PHE A 134 15.04 -0.97 -9.81
C PHE A 134 16.35 -0.48 -9.17
N GLU A 135 16.85 0.71 -9.51
CA GLU A 135 17.97 1.34 -8.80
C GLU A 135 17.66 1.52 -7.30
N HIS A 136 16.43 1.94 -6.97
CA HIS A 136 16.02 2.16 -5.59
C HIS A 136 15.65 0.85 -4.87
N LEU A 137 15.16 -0.18 -5.57
CA LEU A 137 15.04 -1.52 -5.01
C LEU A 137 16.41 -2.12 -4.67
N ASP A 138 17.43 -1.90 -5.52
CA ASP A 138 18.82 -2.31 -5.22
C ASP A 138 19.35 -1.58 -3.96
N LYS A 139 18.97 -0.31 -3.73
CA LYS A 139 19.29 0.41 -2.47
C LYS A 139 18.60 -0.20 -1.25
N VAL A 140 17.31 -0.51 -1.34
CA VAL A 140 16.57 -1.19 -0.25
C VAL A 140 17.20 -2.54 0.08
N GLU A 141 17.51 -3.34 -0.94
CA GLU A 141 18.17 -4.64 -0.77
C GLU A 141 19.50 -4.50 -0.05
N ALA A 142 20.32 -3.52 -0.43
CA ALA A 142 21.60 -3.25 0.22
C ALA A 142 21.44 -2.82 1.69
N ILE A 143 20.43 -2.00 2.02
CA ILE A 143 20.11 -1.60 3.40
C ILE A 143 19.75 -2.83 4.24
N LEU A 144 18.80 -3.65 3.77
CA LEU A 144 18.36 -4.84 4.49
C LEU A 144 19.49 -5.86 4.66
N LYS A 145 20.31 -6.05 3.62
CA LYS A 145 21.52 -6.88 3.68
C LYS A 145 22.47 -6.40 4.77
N ALA A 146 22.87 -5.12 4.73
CA ALA A 146 23.81 -4.55 5.68
C ALA A 146 23.29 -4.64 7.12
N ASN A 147 21.98 -4.44 7.32
CA ASN A 147 21.33 -4.57 8.61
C ASN A 147 21.47 -5.99 9.17
N VAL A 148 21.09 -7.01 8.39
CA VAL A 148 21.16 -8.43 8.79
C VAL A 148 22.60 -8.90 9.00
N GLU A 149 23.55 -8.46 8.17
CA GLU A 149 24.98 -8.78 8.32
C GLU A 149 25.59 -8.16 9.58
N LYS A 150 25.10 -6.98 10.00
CA LYS A 150 25.52 -6.31 11.24
C LYS A 150 24.99 -7.02 12.48
N ASP A 151 23.72 -7.38 12.49
CA ASP A 151 23.09 -8.20 13.54
C ASP A 151 21.86 -8.93 12.94
N PRO A 152 21.75 -10.27 13.05
CA PRO A 152 20.59 -11.02 12.57
C PRO A 152 19.23 -10.59 13.15
N LYS A 153 19.22 -9.80 14.24
CA LYS A 153 18.01 -9.17 14.79
C LYS A 153 17.55 -7.93 14.03
N ASN A 154 18.41 -7.30 13.23
CA ASN A 154 18.10 -6.11 12.46
C ASN A 154 17.34 -6.47 11.19
N LYS A 155 16.05 -6.76 11.36
CA LYS A 155 15.19 -7.29 10.30
C LYS A 155 14.41 -6.22 9.54
N PHE A 156 14.53 -4.94 9.90
CA PHE A 156 13.76 -3.82 9.34
C PHE A 156 14.68 -2.78 8.68
N LEU A 157 14.09 -1.79 8.00
CA LEU A 157 14.85 -0.79 7.25
C LEU A 157 15.81 0.02 8.13
N LEU A 158 15.43 0.30 9.39
CA LEU A 158 16.22 1.05 10.36
C LEU A 158 16.73 0.17 11.52
N GLY A 159 17.02 -1.10 11.23
CA GLY A 159 17.62 -2.02 12.21
C GLY A 159 16.60 -2.97 12.82
N ALA A 160 16.53 -3.04 14.15
CA ALA A 160 15.72 -4.01 14.89
C ALA A 160 14.27 -3.56 15.17
N THR A 161 13.96 -2.29 14.92
CA THR A 161 12.65 -1.68 15.20
C THR A 161 11.84 -1.53 13.93
N LEU A 162 10.57 -1.96 13.96
CA LEU A 162 9.60 -1.69 12.89
C LEU A 162 9.19 -0.22 12.94
N THR A 163 9.27 0.49 11.82
CA THR A 163 8.92 1.92 11.74
C THR A 163 7.87 2.19 10.66
N GLU A 164 7.37 3.42 10.57
CA GLU A 164 6.47 3.83 9.50
C GLU A 164 7.13 3.72 8.11
N ALA A 165 8.47 3.72 8.02
CA ALA A 165 9.16 3.48 6.76
C ALA A 165 8.89 2.06 6.23
N ASP A 166 8.91 1.06 7.11
CA ASP A 166 8.56 -0.32 6.74
C ASP A 166 7.08 -0.42 6.35
N LEU A 167 6.20 0.24 7.12
CA LEU A 167 4.76 0.27 6.87
C LEU A 167 4.39 0.95 5.56
N ARG A 168 5.16 1.94 5.12
CA ARG A 168 4.95 2.66 3.85
C ARG A 168 5.54 1.91 2.65
N LEU A 169 6.63 1.18 2.85
CA LEU A 169 7.22 0.37 1.79
C LEU A 169 6.42 -0.91 1.51
N TYR A 170 5.91 -1.57 2.57
CA TYR A 170 5.27 -2.87 2.49
C TYR A 170 4.10 -2.94 1.49
N PRO A 171 3.14 -1.99 1.48
CA PRO A 171 2.02 -2.01 0.55
C PRO A 171 2.45 -2.04 -0.90
N THR A 172 3.58 -1.40 -1.25
CA THR A 172 4.13 -1.46 -2.59
C THR A 172 4.76 -2.82 -2.87
N LEU A 173 5.64 -3.31 -1.99
CA LEU A 173 6.38 -4.55 -2.26
C LEU A 173 5.50 -5.80 -2.25
N ILE A 174 4.48 -5.87 -1.38
CA ILE A 174 3.53 -7.00 -1.37
C ILE A 174 2.67 -7.06 -2.65
N ARG A 175 2.53 -5.93 -3.36
CA ARG A 175 1.82 -5.82 -4.64
C ARG A 175 2.74 -5.97 -5.84
N PHE A 176 4.06 -6.01 -5.65
CA PHE A 176 5.02 -5.95 -6.73
C PHE A 176 4.94 -7.16 -7.65
N ASP A 177 5.25 -8.35 -7.15
CA ASP A 177 5.19 -9.57 -7.97
C ASP A 177 3.76 -9.89 -8.47
N PRO A 178 2.68 -9.75 -7.65
CA PRO A 178 1.33 -10.07 -8.11
C PRO A 178 0.70 -9.11 -9.11
N VAL A 179 1.19 -7.87 -9.16
CA VAL A 179 0.60 -6.81 -9.99
C VAL A 179 1.68 -6.03 -10.73
N TYR A 180 2.53 -5.27 -10.04
CA TYR A 180 3.38 -4.26 -10.69
C TYR A 180 4.35 -4.85 -11.70
N HIS A 181 4.84 -6.05 -11.44
CA HIS A 181 5.74 -6.77 -12.35
C HIS A 181 5.14 -6.88 -13.76
N GLN A 182 3.91 -7.37 -13.88
CA GLN A 182 3.27 -7.54 -15.20
C GLN A 182 2.41 -6.34 -15.60
N HIS A 183 1.52 -5.88 -14.72
CA HIS A 183 0.53 -4.83 -15.01
C HIS A 183 1.19 -3.47 -15.27
N PHE A 184 2.19 -3.11 -14.46
CA PHE A 184 2.97 -1.87 -14.62
C PHE A 184 4.30 -2.08 -15.33
N LYS A 185 4.54 -3.28 -15.90
CA LYS A 185 5.77 -3.61 -16.63
C LYS A 185 7.04 -3.38 -15.81
N CYS A 186 6.97 -3.44 -14.47
CA CYS A 186 8.14 -3.35 -13.61
C CYS A 186 8.84 -4.73 -13.56
N ASN A 187 9.39 -5.17 -14.69
CA ASN A 187 9.76 -6.57 -14.94
C ASN A 187 11.25 -6.82 -15.22
N ILE A 188 12.15 -5.93 -14.77
CA ILE A 188 13.60 -6.18 -14.88
C ILE A 188 13.99 -7.39 -14.00
N LYS A 189 13.37 -7.50 -12.81
CA LYS A 189 13.59 -8.55 -11.81
C LYS A 189 12.29 -8.81 -11.03
N MET A 190 12.16 -9.97 -10.39
CA MET A 190 11.09 -10.28 -9.43
C MET A 190 11.63 -10.24 -8.00
N LEU A 191 10.83 -9.74 -7.05
CA LEU A 191 11.26 -9.68 -5.65
C LEU A 191 11.57 -11.09 -5.10
N ARG A 192 10.71 -12.06 -5.38
CA ARG A 192 10.85 -13.44 -4.88
C ARG A 192 12.09 -14.20 -5.36
N HIS A 193 12.75 -13.75 -6.44
CA HIS A 193 13.84 -14.48 -7.08
C HIS A 193 15.17 -13.72 -7.04
N ASP A 194 15.13 -12.40 -7.17
CA ASP A 194 16.33 -11.60 -7.41
C ASP A 194 16.72 -10.71 -6.22
N TYR A 195 15.84 -10.60 -5.21
CA TYR A 195 16.03 -9.75 -4.03
C TYR A 195 15.83 -10.56 -2.73
N PRO A 196 16.79 -11.41 -2.36
CA PRO A 196 16.65 -12.30 -1.20
C PRO A 196 16.35 -11.57 0.12
N TYR A 197 16.99 -10.43 0.41
CA TYR A 197 16.78 -9.72 1.68
C TYR A 197 15.43 -8.99 1.72
N ILE A 198 15.00 -8.37 0.62
CA ILE A 198 13.64 -7.83 0.49
C ILE A 198 12.61 -8.95 0.61
N HIS A 199 12.83 -10.10 -0.04
CA HIS A 199 11.87 -11.19 0.00
C HIS A 199 11.75 -11.80 1.41
N ASP A 200 12.85 -11.91 2.15
CA ASP A 200 12.86 -12.32 3.55
C ASP A 200 12.13 -11.30 4.44
N TRP A 201 12.41 -10.01 4.27
CA TRP A 201 11.71 -8.91 4.96
C TRP A 201 10.21 -8.94 4.68
N LEU A 202 9.81 -9.11 3.41
CA LEU A 202 8.41 -9.12 2.98
C LEU A 202 7.65 -10.31 3.57
N ARG A 203 8.27 -11.51 3.56
CA ARG A 203 7.71 -12.72 4.16
C ARG A 203 7.64 -12.63 5.67
N LEU A 204 8.64 -12.03 6.33
CA LEU A 204 8.60 -11.78 7.77
C LEU A 204 7.40 -10.92 8.14
N LEU A 205 7.25 -9.75 7.49
CA LEU A 205 6.14 -8.84 7.74
C LEU A 205 4.80 -9.55 7.53
N TYR A 206 4.61 -10.14 6.35
CA TYR A 206 3.35 -10.82 6.02
C TYR A 206 3.05 -11.99 6.98
N TRP A 207 3.98 -12.91 7.21
CA TRP A 207 3.66 -14.16 7.92
C TRP A 207 3.82 -14.11 9.43
N LYS A 208 4.63 -13.18 9.97
CA LYS A 208 4.99 -13.16 11.41
C LYS A 208 4.50 -11.95 12.17
N ILE A 209 4.24 -10.82 11.51
CA ILE A 209 3.84 -9.59 12.20
C ILE A 209 2.33 -9.41 12.08
N PRO A 210 1.59 -9.39 13.22
CA PRO A 210 0.15 -9.14 13.20
C PRO A 210 -0.20 -7.81 12.52
N GLY A 211 -1.30 -7.79 11.78
CA GLY A 211 -1.78 -6.66 11.00
C GLY A 211 -1.47 -6.77 9.52
N PHE A 212 -0.31 -7.32 9.13
CA PHE A 212 0.12 -7.31 7.72
C PHE A 212 -0.66 -8.30 6.85
N LYS A 213 -0.75 -9.57 7.25
CA LYS A 213 -1.49 -10.59 6.49
C LYS A 213 -2.99 -10.36 6.56
N GLU A 214 -3.53 -9.99 7.73
CA GLU A 214 -4.96 -9.79 7.92
C GLU A 214 -5.50 -8.65 7.05
N THR A 215 -4.67 -7.66 6.71
CA THR A 215 -5.05 -6.54 5.84
C THR A 215 -4.60 -6.71 4.39
N THR A 216 -4.06 -7.87 4.00
CA THR A 216 -3.60 -8.13 2.63
C THR A 216 -4.55 -9.06 1.89
N ASN A 217 -5.46 -8.48 1.12
CA ASN A 217 -6.37 -9.22 0.26
C ASN A 217 -5.88 -9.21 -1.20
N PHE A 218 -5.26 -10.31 -1.64
CA PHE A 218 -4.72 -10.42 -3.00
C PHE A 218 -5.79 -10.43 -4.10
N GLU A 219 -7.00 -10.88 -3.81
CA GLU A 219 -8.10 -10.83 -4.77
C GLU A 219 -8.51 -9.36 -5.03
N HIS A 220 -8.72 -8.58 -3.96
CA HIS A 220 -8.97 -7.14 -4.07
C HIS A 220 -7.84 -6.42 -4.81
N ILE A 221 -6.58 -6.72 -4.44
CA ILE A 221 -5.40 -6.16 -5.08
C ILE A 221 -5.45 -6.44 -6.59
N LYS A 222 -5.45 -7.71 -7.00
CA LYS A 222 -5.33 -8.06 -8.42
C LYS A 222 -6.52 -7.52 -9.23
N ASN A 223 -7.74 -7.77 -8.76
CA ASN A 223 -8.95 -7.32 -9.45
C ASN A 223 -9.02 -5.79 -9.57
N HIS A 224 -8.60 -5.03 -8.55
CA HIS A 224 -8.60 -3.58 -8.64
C HIS A 224 -7.70 -3.10 -9.78
N TYR A 225 -6.42 -3.50 -9.79
CA TYR A 225 -5.49 -3.00 -10.81
C TYR A 225 -5.88 -3.43 -12.22
N THR A 226 -6.21 -4.71 -12.41
CA THR A 226 -6.41 -5.27 -13.75
C THR A 226 -7.76 -4.91 -14.35
N LYS A 227 -8.80 -4.70 -13.53
CA LYS A 227 -10.16 -4.37 -14.01
C LYS A 227 -10.46 -2.88 -14.03
N SER A 228 -9.71 -2.06 -13.29
CA SER A 228 -9.97 -0.61 -13.22
C SER A 228 -9.15 0.17 -14.25
N HIS A 229 -7.95 -0.29 -14.61
CA HIS A 229 -7.02 0.40 -15.51
C HIS A 229 -7.18 -0.09 -16.96
N ILE A 230 -8.33 0.20 -17.57
CA ILE A 230 -8.68 -0.28 -18.92
C ILE A 230 -7.75 0.27 -20.01
N GLU A 231 -7.11 1.41 -19.76
CA GLU A 231 -6.09 2.01 -20.60
C GLU A 231 -4.79 1.17 -20.65
N ILE A 232 -4.49 0.42 -19.58
CA ILE A 232 -3.37 -0.52 -19.51
C ILE A 232 -3.80 -1.92 -19.93
N ASN A 233 -5.00 -2.35 -19.52
CA ASN A 233 -5.52 -3.70 -19.70
C ASN A 233 -6.95 -3.69 -20.27
N PRO A 234 -7.13 -3.48 -21.59
CA PRO A 234 -8.45 -3.20 -22.19
C PRO A 234 -9.50 -4.29 -21.97
N HIS A 235 -9.10 -5.55 -21.94
CA HIS A 235 -10.01 -6.68 -21.73
C HIS A 235 -10.26 -7.01 -20.25
N SER A 236 -9.66 -6.25 -19.31
CA SER A 236 -9.84 -6.44 -17.87
C SER A 236 -9.53 -7.86 -17.37
N ILE A 237 -8.67 -8.58 -18.09
CA ILE A 237 -8.28 -9.95 -17.74
C ILE A 237 -7.35 -9.87 -16.54
N THR A 238 -7.66 -10.64 -15.48
CA THR A 238 -6.82 -10.72 -14.29
C THR A 238 -5.85 -11.89 -14.44
N PRO A 239 -4.53 -11.66 -14.49
CA PRO A 239 -3.56 -12.75 -14.61
C PRO A 239 -3.67 -13.72 -13.44
N PHE A 240 -3.56 -15.02 -13.72
CA PHE A 240 -3.60 -16.04 -12.68
C PHE A 240 -2.35 -16.00 -11.79
N GLY A 241 -1.19 -15.82 -12.42
CA GLY A 241 0.10 -15.78 -11.74
C GLY A 241 0.39 -14.47 -11.01
N PRO A 242 1.52 -14.42 -10.29
CA PRO A 242 2.35 -15.57 -9.95
C PRO A 242 1.68 -16.44 -8.86
N VAL A 243 1.99 -17.74 -8.83
CA VAL A 243 1.44 -18.69 -7.85
C VAL A 243 2.59 -19.25 -7.01
N PRO A 244 2.55 -19.13 -5.66
CA PRO A 244 1.56 -18.39 -4.87
C PRO A 244 1.74 -16.86 -4.99
N ASN A 245 0.77 -16.07 -4.49
CA ASN A 245 0.87 -14.61 -4.46
C ASN A 245 2.07 -14.14 -3.60
N ILE A 246 2.29 -14.77 -2.45
CA ILE A 246 3.47 -14.62 -1.58
C ILE A 246 3.96 -16.02 -1.19
N MET A 247 5.27 -16.27 -1.25
CA MET A 247 5.83 -17.58 -0.89
C MET A 247 5.72 -17.83 0.62
N PRO A 248 5.61 -19.10 1.05
CA PRO A 248 5.71 -19.44 2.47
C PRO A 248 7.09 -19.05 3.03
N LEU A 249 7.19 -18.98 4.36
CA LEU A 249 8.46 -18.78 5.08
C LEU A 249 9.45 -19.91 4.80
#